data_AF-T2SPX6-F1
#
_entry.id   AF-T2SPX6-F1
#
_cell.length_a   1.000
_cell.length_b   1.000
_cell.length_c   1.000
_cell.angle_alpha   90.00
_cell.angle_beta   90.00
_cell.angle_gamma   90.00
#
_symmetry.space_group_name_H-M   'P 1'
#
loop_
_entity.id
_entity.type
_entity.pdbx_description
1 polymer ?
#
loop_
_entity_poly.entity_id
_entity_poly.type
_entity_poly.pdbx_seq_one_letter_code
_entity_poly.pdbx_strand_id
1 'polypeptide(L)'
;PHTTPINFFIKNPVLPIDAETLSADEALECVLLAKEFLPNARLMVAGGREVVFKDNDKQEAKLFEYGINAVVLGDYLTTKGKAPKKDIEKLLSYGLTMATSCH
;
A
#
# COMPACT_ATOMS: atom_id res chain seq x y z
N PRO A 1 5.87 -15.83 -8.10
CA PRO A 1 6.77 -14.87 -7.42
C PRO A 1 6.57 -14.99 -5.91
N HIS A 2 7.63 -14.88 -5.09
CA HIS A 2 7.47 -14.91 -3.63
C HIS A 2 6.80 -13.63 -3.11
N THR A 3 7.11 -12.48 -3.72
CA THR A 3 6.51 -11.18 -3.42
C THR A 3 6.08 -10.50 -4.71
N THR A 4 4.89 -9.89 -4.70
CA THR A 4 4.34 -9.09 -5.79
C THR A 4 4.11 -7.67 -5.30
N PRO A 5 4.80 -6.65 -5.86
CA PRO A 5 4.56 -5.26 -5.51
C PRO A 5 3.26 -4.75 -6.14
N ILE A 6 2.52 -3.96 -5.38
CA ILE A 6 1.35 -3.19 -5.79
C ILE A 6 1.71 -1.71 -5.59
N ASN A 7 1.62 -0.93 -6.67
CA ASN A 7 1.82 0.51 -6.64
C ASN A 7 0.53 1.18 -7.06
N PHE A 8 0.09 2.18 -6.31
CA PHE A 8 -0.97 3.07 -6.74
C PHE A 8 -0.36 4.21 -7.56
N PHE A 9 -1.03 4.57 -8.65
CA PHE A 9 -0.56 5.63 -9.52
C PHE A 9 -0.53 6.98 -8.79
N ILE A 10 0.60 7.69 -8.93
CA ILE A 10 0.79 9.04 -8.40
C ILE A 10 0.92 9.97 -9.58
N LYS A 11 -0.06 10.86 -9.76
CA LYS A 11 -0.04 11.85 -10.83
C LYS A 11 1.20 12.72 -10.72
N ASN A 12 1.95 12.83 -11.82
CA ASN A 12 3.12 13.68 -11.91
C ASN A 12 2.98 14.60 -13.14
N PRO A 13 2.96 15.94 -12.96
CA PRO A 13 2.80 16.89 -14.05
C PRO A 13 3.82 16.79 -15.19
N VAL A 14 5.00 16.18 -14.96
CA VAL A 14 6.03 15.98 -16.00
C VAL A 14 5.91 14.65 -16.74
N LEU A 15 4.97 13.76 -16.36
CA LEU A 15 4.72 12.51 -17.07
C LEU A 15 3.56 12.67 -18.05
N PRO A 16 3.59 11.99 -19.22
CA PRO A 16 2.55 12.11 -20.25
C PRO A 16 1.25 11.37 -19.90
N ILE A 17 1.20 10.70 -18.74
CA ILE A 17 0.04 9.93 -18.29
C ILE A 17 -0.89 10.86 -17.51
N ASP A 18 -2.05 11.16 -18.08
CA ASP A 18 -3.13 11.90 -17.44
C ASP A 18 -4.20 10.92 -16.94
N ALA A 19 -3.89 10.27 -15.82
CA ALA A 19 -4.84 9.41 -15.11
C ALA A 19 -5.16 10.03 -13.75
N GLU A 20 -6.40 9.85 -13.32
CA GLU A 20 -6.83 10.26 -11.99
C GLU A 20 -6.32 9.29 -10.93
N THR A 21 -6.17 9.81 -9.70
CA THR A 21 -5.86 8.96 -8.56
C THR A 21 -7.08 8.10 -8.24
N LEU A 22 -6.88 6.80 -8.05
CA LEU A 22 -7.94 5.90 -7.63
C LEU A 22 -8.57 6.36 -6.31
N SER A 23 -9.88 6.17 -6.19
CA SER A 23 -10.52 6.21 -4.89
C SER A 23 -10.01 5.07 -4.01
N ALA A 24 -10.13 5.23 -2.69
CA ALA A 24 -9.73 4.19 -1.74
C ALA A 24 -10.55 2.90 -1.92
N ASP A 25 -11.82 2.98 -2.32
CA ASP A 25 -12.64 1.79 -2.57
C ASP A 25 -12.18 1.03 -3.84
N GLU A 26 -11.89 1.74 -4.93
CA GLU A 26 -11.31 1.13 -6.15
C GLU A 26 -9.94 0.49 -5.87
N ALA A 27 -9.11 1.15 -5.05
CA ALA A 27 -7.82 0.63 -4.64
C ALA A 27 -7.96 -0.67 -3.82
N LEU A 28 -8.94 -0.73 -2.91
CA LEU A 28 -9.23 -1.93 -2.13
C LEU A 28 -9.78 -3.07 -3.00
N GLU A 29 -10.63 -2.77 -3.99
CA GLU A 29 -11.11 -3.75 -4.96
C GLU A 29 -9.94 -4.35 -5.77
N CYS A 30 -9.01 -3.51 -6.22
CA CYS A 30 -7.79 -3.96 -6.90
C CYS A 30 -6.94 -4.89 -6.02
N VAL A 31 -6.85 -4.62 -4.71
CA VAL A 31 -6.14 -5.49 -3.76
C VAL A 31 -6.85 -6.84 -3.59
N LEU A 32 -8.18 -6.86 -3.49
CA LEU A 32 -8.96 -8.10 -3.42
C LEU A 32 -8.73 -8.96 -4.66
N LEU A 33 -8.82 -8.37 -5.85
CA LEU A 33 -8.56 -9.06 -7.11
C LEU A 33 -7.12 -9.57 -7.15
N ALA A 34 -6.13 -8.75 -6.78
CA ALA A 34 -4.74 -9.19 -6.74
C ALA A 34 -4.54 -10.38 -5.79
N LYS A 35 -5.23 -10.41 -4.65
CA LYS A 35 -5.17 -11.53 -3.71
C LYS A 35 -5.84 -12.79 -4.26
N GLU A 36 -6.94 -12.65 -4.98
CA GLU A 36 -7.63 -13.75 -5.66
C GLU A 36 -6.78 -14.38 -6.76
N PHE A 37 -6.15 -13.55 -7.61
CA PHE A 37 -5.30 -14.04 -8.71
C PHE A 37 -3.92 -14.53 -8.25
N LEU A 38 -3.43 -14.06 -7.09
CA LEU A 38 -2.11 -14.38 -6.56
C LEU A 38 -2.20 -14.90 -5.11
N PRO A 39 -2.94 -16.00 -4.85
CA PRO A 39 -3.28 -16.44 -3.50
C PRO A 39 -2.05 -16.76 -2.64
N ASN A 40 -0.97 -17.23 -3.28
CA ASN A 40 0.26 -17.67 -2.64
C ASN A 40 1.37 -16.60 -2.61
N ALA A 41 1.13 -15.42 -3.20
CA ALA A 41 2.13 -14.36 -3.21
C ALA A 41 2.04 -13.48 -1.96
N ARG A 42 3.18 -12.96 -1.51
CA ARG A 42 3.25 -11.82 -0.59
C ARG A 42 2.88 -10.55 -1.36
N LEU A 43 1.77 -9.90 -1.03
CA LEU A 43 1.37 -8.65 -1.66
C LEU A 43 1.94 -7.47 -0.88
N MET A 44 2.74 -6.67 -1.57
CA MET A 44 3.48 -5.56 -0.96
C MET A 44 3.01 -4.23 -1.54
N VAL A 45 2.43 -3.34 -0.72
CA VAL A 45 2.18 -1.97 -1.18
C VAL A 45 3.50 -1.20 -1.16
N ALA A 46 3.95 -0.81 -2.36
CA ALA A 46 5.28 -0.24 -2.57
C ALA A 46 5.27 1.24 -2.95
N GLY A 47 4.09 1.83 -3.16
CA GLY A 47 3.96 3.23 -3.58
C GLY A 47 2.51 3.71 -3.62
N GLY A 48 2.31 4.99 -3.31
CA GLY A 48 1.05 5.70 -3.52
C GLY A 48 -0.05 5.46 -2.48
N ARG A 49 0.23 4.66 -1.42
CA ARG A 49 -0.71 4.42 -0.30
C ARG A 49 -1.16 5.73 0.34
N GLU A 50 -0.23 6.63 0.63
CA GLU A 50 -0.48 7.92 1.24
C GLU A 50 -1.29 8.86 0.36
N VAL A 51 -1.20 8.72 -0.97
CA VAL A 51 -1.93 9.56 -1.92
C VAL A 51 -3.37 9.09 -2.06
N VAL A 52 -3.58 7.77 -2.14
CA VAL A 52 -4.91 7.16 -2.25
C VAL A 52 -5.70 7.26 -0.94
N PHE A 53 -5.07 6.90 0.19
CA PHE A 53 -5.78 6.77 1.47
C PHE A 53 -5.70 8.01 2.36
N LYS A 54 -4.74 8.92 2.13
CA LYS A 54 -4.60 10.22 2.83
C LYS A 54 -4.67 10.07 4.36
N ASP A 55 -5.78 10.52 4.96
CA ASP A 55 -6.10 10.49 6.39
C ASP A 55 -7.26 9.53 6.72
N ASN A 56 -7.68 8.68 5.76
CA ASN A 56 -8.72 7.67 5.97
C ASN A 56 -8.13 6.37 6.51
N ASP A 57 -7.73 6.41 7.78
CA ASP A 57 -7.10 5.32 8.50
C ASP A 57 -7.95 4.04 8.49
N LYS A 58 -9.28 4.17 8.51
CA LYS A 58 -10.20 3.04 8.47
C LYS A 58 -10.15 2.30 7.13
N GLN A 59 -10.11 3.01 6.01
CA GLN A 59 -9.99 2.36 4.69
C GLN A 59 -8.57 1.85 4.46
N GLU A 60 -7.54 2.55 4.95
CA GLU A 60 -6.17 2.08 4.82
C GLU A 60 -5.94 0.77 5.59
N ALA A 61 -6.51 0.63 6.80
CA ALA A 61 -6.43 -0.61 7.58
C ALA A 61 -6.99 -1.83 6.83
N LYS A 62 -8.03 -1.64 6.00
CA LYS A 62 -8.62 -2.71 5.18
C LYS A 62 -7.64 -3.30 4.16
N LEU A 63 -6.58 -2.59 3.76
CA LEU A 63 -5.54 -3.17 2.89
C LEU A 63 -4.98 -4.46 3.49
N PHE A 64 -4.75 -4.46 4.80
CA PHE A 64 -4.19 -5.59 5.52
C PHE A 64 -5.21 -6.70 5.73
N GLU A 65 -6.47 -6.35 5.96
CA GLU A 65 -7.59 -7.30 5.99
C GLU A 65 -7.77 -7.99 4.62
N TYR A 66 -7.50 -7.28 3.52
CA TYR A 66 -7.71 -7.75 2.14
C TYR A 66 -6.48 -8.46 1.55
N GLY A 67 -5.44 -8.68 2.35
CA GLY A 67 -4.33 -9.56 2.00
C GLY A 67 -3.01 -8.88 1.68
N ILE A 68 -2.88 -7.56 1.90
CA ILE A 68 -1.57 -6.91 1.96
C ILE A 68 -0.84 -7.38 3.23
N ASN A 69 0.40 -7.81 3.06
CA ASN A 69 1.22 -8.34 4.15
C ASN A 69 2.63 -7.73 4.20
N ALA A 70 2.90 -6.75 3.34
CA ALA A 70 4.10 -5.93 3.39
C ALA A 70 3.80 -4.51 2.89
N VAL A 71 4.50 -3.53 3.47
CA VAL A 71 4.47 -2.14 2.99
C VAL A 71 5.88 -1.57 2.98
N VAL A 72 6.18 -0.74 1.99
CA VAL A 72 7.39 0.09 2.00
C VAL A 72 7.15 1.30 2.91
N LEU A 73 8.11 1.58 3.78
CA LEU A 73 8.10 2.73 4.70
C LEU A 73 9.17 3.73 4.30
N GLY A 74 8.91 5.02 4.56
CA GLY A 74 9.86 6.09 4.22
C GLY A 74 9.71 6.54 2.77
N ASP A 75 10.77 7.15 2.24
CA ASP A 75 10.79 7.67 0.88
C ASP A 75 10.69 6.55 -0.16
N TYR A 76 9.97 6.85 -1.25
CA TYR A 76 9.93 6.02 -2.45
C TYR A 76 11.10 6.37 -3.38
N LEU A 77 11.36 5.51 -4.37
CA LEU A 77 12.41 5.70 -5.39
C LEU A 77 12.44 7.10 -6.02
N THR A 78 11.28 7.74 -6.22
CA THR A 78 11.16 9.05 -6.88
C THR A 78 10.35 10.07 -6.10
N THR A 79 9.78 9.69 -4.95
CA THR A 79 8.74 10.48 -4.26
C THR A 79 9.00 10.48 -2.76
N LYS A 80 8.91 11.65 -2.12
CA LYS A 80 9.00 11.74 -0.65
C LYS A 80 7.82 10.99 -0.02
N GLY A 81 8.12 10.10 0.91
CA GLY A 81 7.11 9.35 1.64
C GLY A 81 6.82 9.95 3.02
N LYS A 82 6.11 9.20 3.86
CA LYS A 82 5.88 9.56 5.27
C LYS A 82 7.09 9.12 6.11
N ALA A 83 7.34 9.84 7.22
CA ALA A 83 8.39 9.45 8.16
C ALA A 83 8.14 8.02 8.68
N PRO A 84 9.10 7.08 8.57
CA PRO A 84 8.89 5.67 8.90
C PRO A 84 8.29 5.44 10.31
N LYS A 85 8.70 6.25 11.29
CA LYS A 85 8.19 6.17 12.66
C LYS A 85 6.67 6.38 12.74
N LYS A 86 6.13 7.35 12.01
CA LYS A 86 4.68 7.62 12.02
C LYS A 86 3.90 6.48 11.39
N ASP A 87 4.43 5.89 10.32
CA ASP A 87 3.80 4.73 9.72
C ASP A 87 3.83 3.52 10.66
N ILE A 88 4.92 3.29 11.39
CA ILE A 88 4.98 2.21 12.39
C ILE A 88 3.91 2.42 13.47
N GLU A 89 3.81 3.62 14.05
CA GLU A 89 2.79 3.95 15.05
C GLU A 89 1.37 3.72 14.52
N LYS A 90 1.14 4.06 13.25
CA LYS A 90 -0.14 3.86 12.56
C LYS A 90 -0.46 2.38 12.34
N LEU A 91 0.51 1.59 11.86
CA LEU A 91 0.32 0.15 11.65
C LEU A 91 0.03 -0.57 12.97
N LEU A 92 0.69 -0.18 14.05
CA LEU A 92 0.40 -0.69 15.39
C LEU A 92 -1.00 -0.31 15.86
N SER A 93 -1.51 0.89 15.51
CA SER A 93 -2.87 1.31 15.87
C SER A 93 -3.96 0.52 15.13
N TYR A 94 -3.64 -0.08 13.98
CA TYR A 94 -4.50 -1.04 13.29
C TYR A 94 -4.53 -2.43 13.95
N GLY A 95 -3.74 -2.65 15.01
CA GLY A 95 -3.61 -3.95 15.67
C GLY A 95 -2.65 -4.92 14.98
N LEU A 96 -1.83 -4.43 14.04
CA LEU A 96 -0.83 -5.26 13.35
C LEU A 96 0.43 -5.41 14.17
N THR A 97 1.16 -6.50 13.94
CA THR A 97 2.48 -6.76 14.53
C THR A 97 3.54 -6.88 13.45
N MET A 98 4.77 -6.50 13.78
CA MET A 98 5.89 -6.65 12.87
C MET A 98 6.36 -8.10 12.86
N ALA A 99 6.56 -8.67 11.67
CA ALA A 99 7.13 -10.01 11.54
C ALA A 99 8.55 -10.03 12.10
N THR A 100 8.86 -11.07 12.88
CA THR A 100 10.19 -11.29 13.49
C THR A 100 11.04 -12.31 12.73
N SER A 101 10.47 -12.96 11.72
CA SER A 101 11.14 -13.91 10.83
C SER A 101 10.78 -13.65 9.36
N CYS A 102 11.72 -13.97 8.47
CA CYS A 102 11.47 -14.01 7.03
C CYS A 102 11.40 -15.48 6.61
N HIS A 103 10.28 -15.86 6.00
CA HIS A 103 10.10 -17.13 5.29
C HIS A 103 10.00 -16.86 3.79
#